data_AF-A0A972B2F0-F1
#
_entry.id   AF-A0A972B2F0-F1
#
_cell.length_a   1.000
_cell.length_b   1.000
_cell.length_c   1.000
_cell.angle_alpha   90.00
_cell.angle_beta   90.00
_cell.angle_gamma   90.00
#
_symmetry.space_group_name_H-M   'P 1'
#
loop_
_entity.id
_entity.type
_entity.pdbx_description
1 polymer ?
#
loop_
_entity_poly.entity_id
_entity_poly.type
_entity_poly.pdbx_seq_one_letter_code
_entity_poly.pdbx_strand_id
1 'polypeptide(L)'
;MYISTTRCSAVFLSLLLVSALAHGRTDPAADFTSSDGYRVSDLQAACSDEDFYSNERFPASGQSAFTPDAGLDPATRAVLLFDCAEGSLPHARYRIRHHLAPSGQTYGDWVSYIEITRFNLGEARYQDVIRYVDPEQRPPREVFGTGPHVSWRMVLEPVQGGRTHVTRAGYRTLAPDEAHASDCLGSPCLALDASTRPAGNWRESAPPALPAATYNEPGDKQLPGPARITQELFELIRTMPPSTELEFNEGASPEQPENTLVLAIDVDGQEGHRYGLMLERNPMDDAIDSLWSERRQVAGGPPRWQQLPVYRRGRN
;
A
#
# COMPACT_ATOMS: atom_id res chain seq x y z
N MET A 1 -29.81 -31.12 -81.56
CA MET A 1 -28.61 -31.90 -81.19
C MET A 1 -27.40 -31.02 -81.46
N TYR A 2 -26.84 -30.39 -80.42
CA TYR A 2 -25.42 -30.02 -80.26
C TYR A 2 -25.29 -29.34 -78.89
N ILE A 3 -24.41 -29.90 -78.07
CA ILE A 3 -24.04 -29.45 -76.73
C ILE A 3 -23.07 -28.28 -76.89
N SER A 4 -23.22 -27.22 -76.10
CA SER A 4 -22.06 -26.42 -75.68
C SER A 4 -22.31 -25.80 -74.31
N THR A 5 -21.51 -26.25 -73.35
CA THR A 5 -21.38 -25.77 -71.98
C THR A 5 -20.62 -24.45 -71.93
N THR A 6 -21.09 -23.48 -71.14
CA THR A 6 -20.21 -22.42 -70.62
C THR A 6 -20.68 -21.99 -69.23
N ARG A 7 -19.85 -22.28 -68.22
CA ARG A 7 -19.94 -21.76 -66.85
C ARG A 7 -19.49 -20.30 -66.86
N CYS A 8 -20.12 -19.43 -66.07
CA CYS A 8 -19.42 -18.26 -65.56
C CYS A 8 -19.94 -17.84 -64.17
N SER A 9 -19.01 -17.91 -63.24
CA SER A 9 -18.90 -17.54 -61.83
C SER A 9 -19.79 -16.42 -61.29
N ALA A 10 -20.38 -16.67 -60.11
CA ALA A 10 -20.89 -15.65 -59.21
C ALA A 10 -19.72 -15.00 -58.44
N VAL A 11 -19.60 -13.68 -58.53
CA VAL A 11 -18.67 -12.87 -57.74
C VAL A 11 -19.41 -12.44 -56.47
N PHE A 12 -19.04 -13.00 -55.32
CA PHE A 12 -19.42 -12.47 -54.01
C PHE A 12 -18.47 -11.33 -53.66
N LEU A 13 -19.00 -10.11 -53.59
CA LEU A 13 -18.30 -8.93 -53.12
C LEU A 13 -18.37 -8.90 -51.60
N SER A 14 -17.31 -9.35 -50.93
CA SER A 14 -17.16 -9.26 -49.48
C SER A 14 -16.81 -7.82 -49.10
N LEU A 15 -17.77 -7.07 -48.53
CA LEU A 15 -17.47 -5.82 -47.82
C LEU A 15 -16.70 -6.18 -46.53
N LEU A 16 -15.39 -5.97 -46.55
CA LEU A 16 -14.57 -5.89 -45.34
C LEU A 16 -14.83 -4.54 -44.66
N LEU A 17 -15.71 -4.56 -43.65
CA LEU A 17 -15.76 -3.50 -42.64
C LEU A 17 -14.48 -3.57 -41.81
N VAL A 18 -13.52 -2.71 -42.13
CA VAL A 18 -12.38 -2.42 -41.26
C VAL A 18 -12.89 -1.52 -40.15
N SER A 19 -13.28 -2.12 -39.02
CA SER A 19 -13.49 -1.40 -37.77
C SER A 19 -12.14 -0.85 -37.32
N ALA A 20 -11.89 0.43 -37.58
CA ALA A 20 -10.78 1.14 -36.97
C ALA A 20 -11.02 1.20 -35.46
N LEU A 21 -10.38 0.30 -34.70
CA LEU A 21 -10.25 0.43 -33.26
C LEU A 21 -9.41 1.67 -32.98
N ALA A 22 -10.07 2.79 -32.70
CA ALA A 22 -9.46 3.90 -32.00
C ALA A 22 -8.96 3.36 -30.66
N HIS A 23 -7.67 3.04 -30.58
CA HIS A 23 -6.99 2.81 -29.31
C HIS A 23 -6.95 4.17 -28.62
N GLY A 24 -8.01 4.50 -27.87
CA GLY A 24 -7.97 5.58 -26.91
C GLY A 24 -6.76 5.33 -26.02
N ARG A 25 -5.85 6.29 -25.95
CA ARG A 25 -4.71 6.23 -25.04
C ARG A 25 -5.29 6.14 -23.63
N THR A 26 -5.27 4.95 -23.04
CA THR A 26 -5.64 4.76 -21.63
C THR A 26 -4.66 5.58 -20.80
N ASP A 27 -5.18 6.37 -19.87
CA ASP A 27 -4.40 7.12 -18.89
C ASP A 27 -4.27 6.22 -17.66
N PRO A 28 -3.14 5.53 -17.45
CA PRO A 28 -3.03 4.52 -16.41
C PRO A 28 -3.26 5.09 -15.01
N ALA A 29 -2.94 6.37 -14.80
CA ALA A 29 -3.16 7.07 -13.55
C ALA A 29 -4.65 7.38 -13.31
N ALA A 30 -5.39 7.72 -14.37
CA ALA A 30 -6.84 7.87 -14.30
C ALA A 30 -7.53 6.52 -14.09
N ASP A 31 -7.12 5.48 -14.82
CA ASP A 31 -7.69 4.14 -14.71
C ASP A 31 -7.44 3.56 -13.31
N PHE A 32 -6.23 3.69 -12.77
CA PHE A 32 -5.90 3.25 -11.41
C PHE A 32 -6.81 3.91 -10.35
N THR A 33 -7.07 5.21 -10.46
CA THR A 33 -7.83 5.98 -9.44
C THR A 33 -9.36 5.94 -9.61
N SER A 34 -9.87 5.38 -10.70
CA SER A 34 -11.32 5.34 -11.01
C SER A 34 -11.91 3.96 -11.33
N SER A 35 -11.08 2.93 -11.51
CA SER A 35 -11.50 1.54 -11.71
C SER A 35 -11.93 0.86 -10.40
N ASP A 36 -12.42 -0.38 -10.47
CA ASP A 36 -12.73 -1.25 -9.32
C ASP A 36 -13.61 -0.62 -8.23
N GLY A 37 -14.55 0.25 -8.65
CA GLY A 37 -15.47 0.95 -7.77
C GLY A 37 -14.85 2.12 -6.99
N TYR A 38 -13.62 2.53 -7.31
CA TYR A 38 -13.06 3.77 -6.78
C TYR A 38 -13.72 4.97 -7.46
N ARG A 39 -14.05 5.98 -6.64
CA ARG A 39 -14.44 7.29 -7.15
C ARG A 39 -13.22 8.20 -7.13
N VAL A 40 -12.99 8.95 -8.20
CA VAL A 40 -12.03 10.05 -8.18
C VAL A 40 -12.38 10.96 -7.01
N SER A 41 -11.38 11.29 -6.20
CA SER A 41 -11.55 12.06 -4.98
C SER A 41 -10.52 13.17 -4.92
N ASP A 42 -10.96 14.33 -4.45
CA ASP A 42 -10.04 15.40 -4.08
C ASP A 42 -9.50 15.09 -2.68
N LEU A 43 -8.21 14.75 -2.60
CA LEU A 43 -7.55 14.47 -1.34
C LEU A 43 -7.40 15.73 -0.48
N GLN A 44 -7.28 16.92 -1.09
CA GLN A 44 -7.17 18.19 -0.36
C GLN A 44 -8.48 18.57 0.34
N ALA A 45 -9.62 18.15 -0.21
CA ALA A 45 -10.91 18.30 0.46
C ALA A 45 -11.05 17.41 1.70
N ALA A 46 -10.34 16.27 1.75
CA ALA A 46 -10.36 15.35 2.89
C ALA A 46 -9.25 15.65 3.92
N CYS A 47 -8.10 16.15 3.45
CA CYS A 47 -6.96 16.55 4.25
C CYS A 47 -6.40 17.84 3.66
N SER A 48 -6.73 18.98 4.27
CA SER A 48 -6.26 20.27 3.77
C SER A 48 -4.74 20.41 3.99
N ASP A 49 -4.10 21.31 3.22
CA ASP A 49 -2.69 21.62 3.45
C ASP A 49 -2.44 22.16 4.87
N GLU A 50 -3.41 22.88 5.46
CA GLU A 50 -3.33 23.37 6.84
C GLU A 50 -3.35 22.21 7.85
N ASP A 51 -4.22 21.22 7.64
CA ASP A 51 -4.29 20.04 8.50
C ASP A 51 -3.04 19.16 8.35
N PHE A 52 -2.61 18.93 7.11
CA PHE A 52 -1.44 18.13 6.80
C PHE A 52 -0.16 18.75 7.34
N TYR A 53 0.07 20.04 7.09
CA TYR A 53 1.27 20.76 7.53
C TYR A 53 1.15 21.42 8.90
N SER A 54 0.16 20.99 9.70
CA SER A 54 -0.06 21.46 11.07
C SER A 54 1.19 21.27 11.95
N ASN A 55 1.37 22.16 12.93
CA ASN A 55 2.48 22.06 13.89
C ASN A 55 2.40 20.80 14.78
N GLU A 56 1.21 20.21 14.91
CA GLU A 56 1.06 18.93 15.61
C GLU A 56 1.71 17.80 14.82
N ARG A 57 1.46 17.72 13.50
CA ARG A 57 2.06 16.70 12.63
C ARG A 57 3.52 17.01 12.32
N PHE A 58 3.86 18.27 12.03
CA PHE A 58 5.22 18.69 11.69
C PHE A 58 5.68 19.85 12.59
N PRO A 59 6.26 19.57 13.78
CA PRO A 59 6.69 20.60 14.72
C PRO A 59 7.78 21.54 14.18
N ALA A 60 8.54 21.09 13.18
CA ALA A 60 9.56 21.86 12.50
C ALA A 60 9.04 22.61 11.24
N SER A 61 7.73 22.63 11.00
CA SER A 61 7.12 23.34 9.88
C SER A 61 7.49 24.83 9.92
N GLY A 62 7.83 25.40 8.76
CA GLY A 62 8.28 26.80 8.63
C GLY A 62 9.71 27.10 9.11
N GLN A 63 10.46 26.12 9.62
CA GLN A 63 11.86 26.31 10.04
C GLN A 63 12.89 26.11 8.90
N SER A 64 12.43 25.72 7.71
CA SER A 64 13.25 25.45 6.53
C SER A 64 12.59 26.02 5.28
N ALA A 65 13.37 26.27 4.23
CA ALA A 65 12.85 26.59 2.91
C ALA A 65 12.25 25.36 2.19
N PHE A 66 12.57 24.15 2.67
CA PHE A 66 11.97 22.91 2.18
C PHE A 66 10.72 22.56 2.97
N THR A 67 9.74 21.93 2.31
CA THR A 67 8.57 21.36 3.01
C THR A 67 9.03 20.26 3.96
N PRO A 68 8.36 20.07 5.11
CA PRO A 68 8.82 19.14 6.13
C PRO A 68 8.72 17.66 5.71
N ASP A 69 8.00 17.37 4.62
CA ASP A 69 7.85 16.06 3.99
C ASP A 69 8.78 15.83 2.78
N ALA A 70 9.65 16.80 2.44
CA ALA A 70 10.50 16.73 1.24
C ALA A 70 11.45 15.50 1.20
N GLY A 71 11.81 14.97 2.37
CA GLY A 71 12.67 13.79 2.49
C GLY A 71 11.93 12.46 2.63
N LEU A 72 10.60 12.45 2.61
CA LEU A 72 9.82 11.22 2.75
C LEU A 72 9.76 10.46 1.42
N ASP A 73 9.77 9.13 1.50
CA ASP A 73 9.44 8.30 0.35
C ASP A 73 7.93 8.37 0.02
N PRO A 74 7.53 8.03 -1.23
CA PRO A 74 6.15 8.10 -1.66
C PRO A 74 5.18 7.32 -0.76
N ALA A 75 5.56 6.13 -0.28
CA ALA A 75 4.67 5.30 0.53
C ALA A 75 4.47 5.87 1.92
N THR A 76 5.52 6.33 2.58
CA THR A 76 5.39 7.01 3.88
C THR A 76 4.55 8.28 3.79
N ARG A 77 4.76 9.11 2.76
CA ARG A 77 3.91 10.30 2.56
C ARG A 77 2.45 9.92 2.32
N ALA A 78 2.20 8.92 1.48
CA ALA A 78 0.84 8.45 1.20
C ALA A 78 0.13 7.96 2.47
N VAL A 79 0.83 7.25 3.37
CA VAL A 79 0.26 6.82 4.65
C VAL A 79 -0.05 7.99 5.57
N LEU A 80 0.79 9.04 5.61
CA LEU A 80 0.48 10.25 6.38
C LEU A 80 -0.74 11.00 5.84
N LEU A 81 -0.87 11.09 4.52
CA LEU A 81 -2.04 11.71 3.88
C LEU A 81 -3.31 10.90 4.11
N PHE A 82 -3.21 9.57 4.06
CA PHE A 82 -4.29 8.66 4.42
C PHE A 82 -4.74 8.90 5.87
N ASP A 83 -3.81 8.93 6.82
CA ASP A 83 -4.10 9.18 8.23
C ASP A 83 -4.72 10.57 8.47
N CYS A 84 -4.25 11.59 7.75
CA CYS A 84 -4.84 12.92 7.80
C CYS A 84 -6.29 12.93 7.28
N ALA A 85 -6.58 12.23 6.18
CA ALA A 85 -7.90 12.18 5.58
C ALA A 85 -8.91 11.30 6.36
N GLU A 86 -8.43 10.23 7.00
CA GLU A 86 -9.29 9.17 7.58
C GLU A 86 -9.20 9.08 9.12
N GLY A 87 -8.32 9.85 9.74
CA GLY A 87 -7.95 9.73 11.15
C GLY A 87 -7.22 8.42 11.47
N SER A 88 -6.84 8.24 12.73
CA SER A 88 -6.32 6.96 13.23
C SER A 88 -7.41 6.11 13.88
N LEU A 89 -7.20 4.79 13.85
CA LEU A 89 -8.04 3.82 14.57
C LEU A 89 -7.20 3.07 15.61
N PRO A 90 -7.74 2.79 16.81
CA PRO A 90 -7.04 2.03 17.84
C PRO A 90 -6.65 0.62 17.39
N HIS A 91 -7.55 -0.05 16.67
CA HIS A 91 -7.35 -1.43 16.19
C HIS A 91 -7.53 -1.49 14.68
N ALA A 92 -6.42 -1.55 13.94
CA ALA A 92 -6.45 -1.51 12.50
C ALA A 92 -5.39 -2.41 11.87
N ARG A 93 -5.77 -3.02 10.74
CA ARG A 93 -4.83 -3.64 9.80
C ARG A 93 -4.79 -2.79 8.55
N TYR A 94 -3.59 -2.50 8.06
CA TYR A 94 -3.38 -1.80 6.81
C TYR A 94 -2.81 -2.78 5.80
N ARG A 95 -3.29 -2.71 4.57
CA ARG A 95 -2.63 -3.32 3.41
C ARG A 95 -2.20 -2.20 2.48
N ILE A 96 -0.91 -2.10 2.21
CA ILE A 96 -0.31 -1.09 1.34
C ILE A 96 0.27 -1.80 0.14
N ARG A 97 -0.14 -1.41 -1.06
CA ARG A 97 0.35 -1.95 -2.33
C ARG A 97 1.04 -0.83 -3.06
N HIS A 98 2.29 -1.04 -3.45
CA HIS A 98 3.10 -0.01 -4.09
C HIS A 98 3.69 -0.55 -5.38
N HIS A 99 3.41 0.17 -6.45
CA HIS A 99 3.94 -0.08 -7.78
C HIS A 99 4.61 1.19 -8.32
N LEU A 100 5.78 1.03 -8.91
CA LEU A 100 6.54 2.05 -9.62
C LEU A 100 6.33 1.88 -11.12
N ALA A 101 6.18 2.98 -11.83
CA ALA A 101 6.23 2.99 -13.29
C ALA A 101 7.12 4.14 -13.79
N PRO A 102 7.75 4.02 -14.96
CA PRO A 102 8.44 5.15 -15.58
C PRO A 102 7.48 6.33 -15.82
N SER A 103 7.89 7.54 -15.45
CA SER A 103 7.12 8.77 -15.76
C SER A 103 7.07 9.10 -17.25
N GLY A 104 8.02 8.57 -18.02
CA GLY A 104 8.18 8.87 -19.45
C GLY A 104 8.70 10.29 -19.75
N GLN A 105 8.97 11.11 -18.72
CA GLN A 105 9.52 12.47 -18.89
C GLN A 105 11.04 12.49 -18.79
N THR A 106 11.59 11.87 -17.75
CA THR A 106 13.04 11.76 -17.51
C THR A 106 13.39 10.33 -17.13
N TYR A 107 14.54 9.85 -17.58
CA TYR A 107 15.08 8.57 -17.08
C TYR A 107 15.34 8.66 -15.57
N GLY A 108 14.84 7.70 -14.80
CA GLY A 108 14.95 7.69 -13.34
C GLY A 108 13.84 8.45 -12.60
N ASP A 109 12.95 9.15 -13.30
CA ASP A 109 11.75 9.71 -12.69
C ASP A 109 10.63 8.65 -12.68
N TRP A 110 10.26 8.23 -11.47
CA TRP A 110 9.25 7.19 -11.24
C TRP A 110 7.94 7.77 -10.75
N VAL A 111 6.84 7.24 -11.28
CA VAL A 111 5.48 7.44 -10.77
C VAL A 111 5.18 6.32 -9.78
N SER A 112 4.75 6.67 -8.57
CA SER A 112 4.31 5.70 -7.56
C SER A 112 2.79 5.58 -7.56
N TYR A 113 2.30 4.37 -7.82
CA TYR A 113 0.91 3.95 -7.67
C TYR A 113 0.77 3.25 -6.33
N ILE A 114 -0.01 3.84 -5.42
CA ILE A 114 -0.11 3.38 -4.04
C ILE A 114 -1.57 3.13 -3.70
N GLU A 115 -1.92 1.90 -3.35
CA GLU A 115 -3.21 1.56 -2.75
C GLU A 115 -3.02 1.30 -1.26
N ILE A 116 -3.74 2.03 -0.41
CA ILE A 116 -3.76 1.84 1.04
C ILE A 116 -5.17 1.46 1.44
N THR A 117 -5.35 0.24 1.92
CA THR A 117 -6.61 -0.23 2.51
C THR A 117 -6.47 -0.34 4.03
N ARG A 118 -7.31 0.36 4.80
CA ARG A 118 -7.45 0.18 6.25
C ARG A 118 -8.66 -0.67 6.56
N PHE A 119 -8.42 -1.77 7.25
CA PHE A 119 -9.44 -2.63 7.83
C PHE A 119 -9.63 -2.25 9.30
N ASN A 120 -10.80 -1.68 9.63
CA ASN A 120 -11.20 -1.45 11.02
C ASN A 120 -11.46 -2.79 11.74
N LEU A 121 -10.68 -3.11 12.78
CA LEU A 121 -10.90 -4.32 13.61
C LEU A 121 -11.62 -4.02 14.92
N GLY A 122 -12.06 -2.78 15.15
CA GLY A 122 -12.67 -2.35 16.39
C GLY A 122 -13.89 -3.18 16.80
N GLU A 123 -14.81 -3.46 15.86
CA GLU A 123 -15.97 -4.31 16.16
C GLU A 123 -15.55 -5.75 16.50
N ALA A 124 -14.62 -6.34 15.73
CA ALA A 124 -14.13 -7.68 16.00
C ALA A 124 -13.44 -7.76 17.38
N ARG A 125 -12.66 -6.74 17.75
CA ARG A 125 -12.04 -6.62 19.08
C ARG A 125 -13.07 -6.44 20.18
N TYR A 126 -14.08 -5.60 19.98
CA TYR A 126 -15.15 -5.41 20.94
C TYR A 126 -15.87 -6.75 21.20
N GLN A 127 -16.24 -7.47 20.14
CA GLN A 127 -16.87 -8.79 20.25
C GLN A 127 -15.98 -9.84 20.93
N ASP A 128 -14.66 -9.77 20.72
CA ASP A 128 -13.70 -10.64 21.41
C ASP A 128 -13.64 -10.35 22.91
N VAL A 129 -13.56 -9.07 23.30
CA VAL A 129 -13.46 -8.63 24.70
C VAL A 129 -14.72 -8.94 25.49
N ILE A 130 -15.92 -8.63 24.98
CA ILE A 130 -17.17 -8.80 25.75
C ILE A 130 -17.54 -10.25 26.04
N ARG A 131 -16.84 -11.24 25.45
CA ARG A 131 -16.96 -12.66 25.80
C ARG A 131 -16.44 -12.95 27.21
N TYR A 132 -15.54 -12.10 27.70
CA TYR A 132 -14.83 -12.29 28.97
C TYR A 132 -15.18 -11.22 30.02
N VAL A 133 -16.07 -10.28 29.70
CA VAL A 133 -16.43 -9.14 30.55
C VAL A 133 -17.92 -9.16 30.86
N ASP A 134 -18.26 -8.98 32.14
CA ASP A 134 -19.64 -8.92 32.61
C ASP A 134 -20.41 -7.78 31.92
N PRO A 135 -21.71 -7.97 31.59
CA PRO A 135 -22.49 -6.97 30.86
C PRO A 135 -22.45 -5.55 31.45
N GLU A 136 -22.40 -5.43 32.77
CA GLU A 136 -22.36 -4.16 33.51
C GLU A 136 -20.99 -3.46 33.45
N GLN A 137 -19.93 -4.20 33.10
CA GLN A 137 -18.55 -3.71 33.02
C GLN A 137 -18.04 -3.59 31.58
N ARG A 138 -18.91 -3.81 30.59
CA ARG A 138 -18.50 -3.75 29.19
C ARG A 138 -18.04 -2.33 28.84
N PRO A 139 -16.85 -2.18 28.24
CA PRO A 139 -16.38 -0.88 27.78
C PRO A 139 -17.31 -0.30 26.70
N PRO A 140 -17.34 1.03 26.49
CA PRO A 140 -18.02 1.63 25.34
C PRO A 140 -17.44 1.08 24.02
N ARG A 141 -18.26 0.97 22.97
CA ARG A 141 -17.79 0.43 21.67
C ARG A 141 -16.79 1.35 21.00
N GLU A 142 -16.95 2.65 21.22
CA GLU A 142 -16.21 3.73 20.59
C GLU A 142 -14.71 3.67 20.90
N VAL A 143 -14.33 3.12 22.06
CA VAL A 143 -12.92 2.99 22.47
C VAL A 143 -12.14 2.00 21.61
N PHE A 144 -12.82 1.08 20.92
CA PHE A 144 -12.20 0.12 20.01
C PHE A 144 -12.03 0.69 18.58
N GLY A 145 -12.61 1.85 18.31
CA GLY A 145 -12.68 2.42 16.97
C GLY A 145 -13.95 2.00 16.23
N THR A 146 -14.61 2.99 15.64
CA THR A 146 -15.79 2.81 14.78
C THR A 146 -15.51 3.37 13.40
N GLY A 147 -16.31 2.96 12.42
CA GLY A 147 -16.19 3.45 11.04
C GLY A 147 -15.87 2.33 10.04
N PRO A 148 -15.88 2.68 8.75
CA PRO A 148 -15.80 1.71 7.68
C PRO A 148 -14.38 1.16 7.46
N HIS A 149 -14.31 0.05 6.72
CA HIS A 149 -13.09 -0.31 5.99
C HIS A 149 -12.99 0.59 4.75
N VAL A 150 -11.84 1.22 4.55
CA VAL A 150 -11.66 2.23 3.49
C VAL A 150 -10.39 1.95 2.71
N SER A 151 -10.38 2.37 1.45
CA SER A 151 -9.20 2.30 0.61
C SER A 151 -9.01 3.59 -0.18
N TRP A 152 -7.76 4.04 -0.22
CA TRP A 152 -7.32 5.14 -1.06
C TRP A 152 -6.31 4.63 -2.09
N ARG A 153 -6.48 5.05 -3.34
CA ARG A 153 -5.48 4.90 -4.40
C ARG A 153 -4.90 6.28 -4.68
N MET A 154 -3.58 6.43 -4.62
CA MET A 154 -2.87 7.68 -4.84
C MET A 154 -1.82 7.47 -5.92
N VAL A 155 -1.69 8.45 -6.82
CA VAL A 155 -0.62 8.54 -7.81
C VAL A 155 0.31 9.66 -7.38
N LEU A 156 1.56 9.34 -7.11
CA LEU A 156 2.57 10.28 -6.66
C LEU A 156 3.65 10.42 -7.73
N GLU A 157 3.93 11.66 -8.13
CA GLU A 157 4.86 11.99 -9.20
C GLU A 157 5.94 12.99 -8.74
N PRO A 158 7.13 12.99 -9.36
CA PRO A 158 8.10 14.05 -9.18
C PRO A 158 7.59 15.35 -9.80
N VAL A 159 7.53 16.43 -9.03
CA VAL A 159 7.14 17.76 -9.51
C VAL A 159 8.12 18.79 -8.95
N GLN A 160 8.77 19.55 -9.84
CA GLN A 160 9.66 20.68 -9.50
C GLN A 160 10.73 20.36 -8.44
N GLY A 161 11.32 19.15 -8.47
CA GLY A 161 12.34 18.71 -7.52
C GLY A 161 11.79 18.08 -6.22
N GLY A 162 10.49 18.13 -5.99
CA GLY A 162 9.81 17.27 -5.01
C GLY A 162 9.55 15.88 -5.59
N ARG A 163 9.65 14.82 -4.77
CA ARG A 163 9.60 13.42 -5.25
C ARG A 163 8.25 12.70 -5.02
N THR A 164 7.28 13.36 -4.39
CA THR A 164 6.12 12.67 -3.79
C THR A 164 4.80 13.43 -3.99
N HIS A 165 4.67 14.28 -5.00
CA HIS A 165 3.46 15.10 -5.18
C HIS A 165 2.28 14.23 -5.63
N VAL A 166 1.15 14.28 -4.90
CA VAL A 166 -0.07 13.55 -5.29
C VAL A 166 -0.73 14.25 -6.46
N THR A 167 -0.75 13.61 -7.63
CA THR A 167 -1.39 14.15 -8.84
C THR A 167 -2.82 13.68 -8.98
N ARG A 168 -3.15 12.49 -8.43
CA ARG A 168 -4.49 11.91 -8.46
C ARG A 168 -4.77 11.08 -7.23
N ALA A 169 -6.04 11.05 -6.83
CA ALA A 169 -6.53 10.18 -5.77
C ALA A 169 -7.88 9.57 -6.12
N GLY A 170 -8.07 8.33 -5.69
CA GLY A 170 -9.33 7.60 -5.72
C GLY A 170 -9.68 7.13 -4.32
N TYR A 171 -10.96 7.22 -3.96
CA TYR A 171 -11.48 6.75 -2.67
C TYR A 171 -12.49 5.64 -2.86
N ARG A 172 -12.51 4.69 -1.93
CA ARG A 172 -13.56 3.68 -1.83
C ARG A 172 -13.81 3.23 -0.40
N THR A 173 -15.07 2.98 -0.08
CA THR A 173 -15.48 2.21 1.09
C THR A 173 -15.67 0.75 0.68
N LEU A 174 -15.07 -0.19 1.42
CA LEU A 174 -15.23 -1.62 1.13
C LEU A 174 -16.56 -2.12 1.67
N ALA A 175 -17.23 -2.99 0.91
CA ALA A 175 -18.38 -3.73 1.40
C ALA A 175 -17.95 -4.75 2.49
N PRO A 176 -18.82 -5.10 3.46
CA PRO A 176 -18.46 -6.07 4.51
C PRO A 176 -17.96 -7.41 3.96
N ASP A 177 -18.65 -7.99 2.97
CA ASP A 177 -18.28 -9.28 2.38
C ASP A 177 -16.92 -9.21 1.67
N GLU A 178 -16.62 -8.07 1.04
CA GLU A 178 -15.31 -7.83 0.40
C GLU A 178 -14.19 -7.70 1.44
N ALA A 179 -14.44 -6.99 2.55
CA ALA A 179 -13.49 -6.88 3.64
C ALA A 179 -13.22 -8.26 4.29
N HIS A 180 -14.26 -9.09 4.44
CA HIS A 180 -14.13 -10.47 4.92
C HIS A 180 -13.34 -11.37 3.97
N ALA A 181 -13.51 -11.20 2.65
CA ALA A 181 -12.79 -11.98 1.64
C ALA A 181 -11.36 -11.48 1.36
N SER A 182 -10.96 -10.34 1.94
CA SER A 182 -9.67 -9.72 1.64
C SER A 182 -8.49 -10.49 2.25
N ASP A 183 -7.46 -10.71 1.41
CA ASP A 183 -6.19 -11.32 1.80
C ASP A 183 -5.12 -10.26 2.13
N CYS A 184 -4.40 -10.55 3.21
CA CYS A 184 -3.30 -9.77 3.76
C CYS A 184 -2.04 -10.65 3.84
N LEU A 185 -1.53 -11.05 2.67
CA LEU A 185 -0.33 -11.87 2.49
C LEU A 185 -0.48 -13.33 2.98
N GLY A 186 -1.56 -13.98 2.55
CA GLY A 186 -1.88 -15.36 2.88
C GLY A 186 -2.69 -15.51 4.17
N SER A 187 -3.28 -14.44 4.68
CA SER A 187 -4.14 -14.47 5.87
C SER A 187 -5.27 -13.45 5.79
N PRO A 188 -6.43 -13.74 6.42
CA PRO A 188 -7.58 -12.85 6.35
C PRO A 188 -7.27 -11.48 6.93
N CYS A 189 -7.60 -10.42 6.20
CA CYS A 189 -7.35 -9.05 6.64
C CYS A 189 -8.13 -8.64 7.90
N LEU A 190 -9.16 -9.39 8.30
CA LEU A 190 -9.93 -9.19 9.53
C LEU A 190 -9.56 -10.14 10.68
N ALA A 191 -8.50 -10.93 10.54
CA ALA A 191 -8.05 -11.83 11.61
C ALA A 191 -7.51 -11.05 12.83
N LEU A 192 -7.71 -11.56 14.04
CA LEU A 192 -7.27 -10.90 15.28
C LEU A 192 -5.86 -11.30 15.73
N ASP A 193 -5.13 -12.09 14.94
CA ASP A 193 -3.70 -12.35 15.17
C ASP A 193 -2.82 -11.32 14.46
N ALA A 194 -1.73 -10.90 15.09
CA ALA A 194 -0.88 -9.85 14.53
C ALA A 194 0.06 -10.33 13.42
N SER A 195 0.38 -11.63 13.35
CA SER A 195 1.48 -12.13 12.52
C SER A 195 1.13 -13.45 11.84
N THR A 196 1.12 -13.40 10.52
CA THR A 196 1.06 -14.58 9.64
C THR A 196 2.22 -14.55 8.66
N ARG A 197 3.42 -14.71 9.22
CA ARG A 197 4.63 -14.83 8.41
C ARG A 197 4.67 -16.18 7.68
N PRO A 198 5.16 -16.24 6.44
CA PRO A 198 5.42 -17.53 5.78
C PRO A 198 6.45 -18.37 6.54
N ALA A 199 6.34 -19.68 6.38
CA ALA A 199 7.32 -20.63 6.88
C ALA A 199 8.67 -20.43 6.15
N GLY A 200 9.77 -20.47 6.90
CA GLY A 200 11.11 -20.32 6.32
C GLY A 200 12.17 -19.98 7.36
N ASN A 201 13.42 -19.91 6.89
CA ASN A 201 14.58 -19.59 7.71
C ASN A 201 14.79 -18.08 7.79
N TRP A 202 13.97 -17.42 8.59
CA TRP A 202 14.09 -15.99 8.88
C TRP A 202 15.41 -15.67 9.56
N ARG A 203 16.10 -14.65 9.05
CA ARG A 203 17.37 -14.16 9.61
C ARG A 203 17.12 -12.81 10.27
N GLU A 204 17.75 -12.57 11.41
CA GLU A 204 17.75 -11.23 11.99
C GLU A 204 18.44 -10.25 11.03
N SER A 205 17.90 -9.04 10.93
CA SER A 205 18.47 -7.95 10.16
C SER A 205 18.83 -6.79 11.08
N ALA A 206 19.79 -5.98 10.65
CA ALA A 206 20.15 -4.76 11.37
C ALA A 206 18.96 -3.77 11.34
N PRO A 207 18.82 -2.91 12.34
CA PRO A 207 17.88 -1.80 12.27
C PRO A 207 18.13 -0.95 11.01
N PRO A 208 17.08 -0.48 10.31
CA PRO A 208 17.26 0.42 9.19
C PRO A 208 17.94 1.72 9.65
N ALA A 209 18.86 2.25 8.84
CA ALA A 209 19.63 3.44 9.14
C ALA A 209 18.84 4.74 8.90
N LEU A 210 17.67 4.85 9.54
CA LEU A 210 16.79 6.02 9.41
C LEU A 210 17.08 7.07 10.49
N PRO A 211 17.06 8.37 10.14
CA PRO A 211 17.00 9.42 11.13
C PRO A 211 15.69 9.33 11.95
N ALA A 212 15.64 10.10 13.03
CA ALA A 212 14.40 10.33 13.75
C ALA A 212 13.32 10.88 12.79
N ALA A 213 12.06 10.50 13.01
CA ALA A 213 10.97 11.00 12.19
C ALA A 213 10.87 12.54 12.31
N THR A 214 10.66 13.20 11.17
CA THR A 214 10.41 14.66 11.11
C THR A 214 8.93 15.00 11.31
N TYR A 215 8.11 13.99 11.54
CA TYR A 215 6.66 14.06 11.71
C TYR A 215 6.23 13.30 12.96
N ASN A 216 5.06 13.67 13.47
CA ASN A 216 4.32 12.94 14.49
C ASN A 216 3.16 12.20 13.84
N GLU A 217 2.79 11.07 14.43
CA GLU A 217 1.56 10.34 14.11
C GLU A 217 0.62 10.42 15.32
N PRO A 218 -0.71 10.45 15.08
CA PRO A 218 -1.68 10.39 16.17
C PRO A 218 -1.62 9.05 16.90
N GLY A 219 -1.85 9.06 18.22
CA GLY A 219 -1.85 7.87 19.07
C GLY A 219 -0.75 7.87 20.14
N ASP A 220 -0.31 6.68 20.55
CA ASP A 220 0.74 6.52 21.57
C ASP A 220 2.10 7.00 21.04
N LYS A 221 2.61 8.09 21.64
CA LYS A 221 3.89 8.71 21.27
C LYS A 221 5.12 7.82 21.51
N GLN A 222 4.99 6.73 22.27
CA GLN A 222 6.07 5.78 22.53
C GLN A 222 6.18 4.70 21.46
N LEU A 223 5.16 4.56 20.61
CA LEU A 223 5.09 3.53 19.60
C LEU A 223 4.93 4.16 18.21
N PRO A 224 5.61 3.64 17.18
CA PRO A 224 5.43 4.18 15.85
C PRO A 224 4.04 3.86 15.31
N GLY A 225 3.49 4.80 14.54
CA GLY A 225 2.28 4.59 13.78
C GLY A 225 2.56 3.93 12.42
N PRO A 226 1.51 3.77 11.61
CA PRO A 226 1.60 3.15 10.29
C PRO A 226 2.64 3.77 9.35
N ALA A 227 2.80 5.09 9.34
CA ALA A 227 3.72 5.79 8.44
C ALA A 227 5.17 5.51 8.80
N ARG A 228 5.52 5.52 10.10
CA ARG A 228 6.88 5.19 10.54
C ARG A 228 7.22 3.73 10.31
N ILE A 229 6.29 2.80 10.55
CA ILE A 229 6.51 1.38 10.24
C ILE A 229 6.71 1.18 8.73
N THR A 230 5.93 1.88 7.90
CA THR A 230 6.10 1.87 6.43
C THR A 230 7.49 2.34 6.05
N GLN A 231 7.94 3.48 6.60
CA GLN A 231 9.27 4.05 6.34
C GLN A 231 10.39 3.07 6.71
N GLU A 232 10.29 2.43 7.88
CA GLU A 232 11.26 1.44 8.37
C GLU A 232 11.36 0.23 7.44
N LEU A 233 10.24 -0.29 6.93
CA LEU A 233 10.21 -1.45 6.05
C LEU A 233 10.76 -1.11 4.65
N PHE A 234 10.43 0.06 4.10
CA PHE A 234 10.97 0.50 2.82
C PHE A 234 12.48 0.79 2.88
N GLU A 235 12.99 1.31 4.00
CA GLU A 235 14.44 1.46 4.18
C GLU A 235 15.15 0.12 4.35
N LEU A 236 14.50 -0.85 5.00
CA LEU A 236 15.08 -2.18 5.21
C LEU A 236 15.33 -2.92 3.89
N ILE A 237 14.49 -2.72 2.87
CA ILE A 237 14.73 -3.34 1.55
C ILE A 237 15.80 -2.59 0.73
N ARG A 238 15.92 -1.26 0.88
CA ARG A 238 16.92 -0.43 0.18
C ARG A 238 18.38 -0.67 0.60
N THR A 239 18.60 -1.36 1.71
CA THR A 239 19.94 -1.55 2.28
C THR A 239 20.55 -2.91 1.93
N MET A 240 19.86 -3.75 1.14
CA MET A 240 20.39 -5.03 0.66
C MET A 240 21.08 -4.85 -0.71
N PRO A 241 22.34 -5.26 -0.88
CA PRO A 241 22.97 -5.31 -2.21
C PRO A 241 22.18 -6.20 -3.18
N PRO A 242 22.10 -5.85 -4.47
CA PRO A 242 22.79 -4.74 -5.12
C PRO A 242 22.04 -3.39 -5.08
N SER A 243 20.79 -3.36 -4.63
CA SER A 243 19.93 -2.19 -4.76
C SER A 243 20.25 -1.11 -3.72
N THR A 244 20.58 0.09 -4.17
CA THR A 244 20.65 1.32 -3.35
C THR A 244 19.41 2.20 -3.50
N GLU A 245 18.48 1.84 -4.40
CA GLU A 245 17.22 2.53 -4.67
C GLU A 245 16.07 1.52 -4.83
N LEU A 246 14.81 1.99 -4.73
CA LEU A 246 13.66 1.17 -5.14
C LEU A 246 13.68 1.07 -6.67
N GLU A 247 13.68 -0.16 -7.17
CA GLU A 247 13.84 -0.40 -8.60
C GLU A 247 12.51 -0.77 -9.25
N PHE A 248 12.31 -0.26 -10.47
CA PHE A 248 11.16 -0.57 -11.28
C PHE A 248 11.22 -2.04 -11.72
N ASN A 249 10.11 -2.76 -11.51
CA ASN A 249 9.94 -4.13 -11.97
C ASN A 249 9.05 -4.16 -13.22
N GLU A 250 9.63 -4.50 -14.37
CA GLU A 250 8.92 -4.59 -15.66
C GLU A 250 7.76 -5.61 -15.66
N GLY A 251 7.81 -6.61 -14.78
CA GLY A 251 6.76 -7.62 -14.62
C GLY A 251 5.67 -7.26 -13.61
N ALA A 252 5.82 -6.15 -12.88
CA ALA A 252 4.84 -5.69 -11.91
C ALA A 252 3.78 -4.80 -12.56
N SER A 253 2.62 -4.69 -11.91
CA SER A 253 1.55 -3.77 -12.29
C SER A 253 0.83 -3.28 -11.03
N PRO A 254 -0.05 -2.27 -11.10
CA PRO A 254 -0.88 -1.91 -9.96
C PRO A 254 -1.71 -3.09 -9.40
N GLU A 255 -2.16 -4.01 -10.26
CA GLU A 255 -2.90 -5.22 -9.87
C GLU A 255 -2.00 -6.31 -9.29
N GLN A 256 -0.71 -6.31 -9.63
CA GLN A 256 0.33 -7.22 -9.14
C GLN A 256 1.59 -6.42 -8.78
N PRO A 257 1.54 -5.64 -7.68
CA PRO A 257 2.61 -4.71 -7.33
C PRO A 257 3.86 -5.47 -6.89
N GLU A 258 5.02 -4.88 -7.12
CA GLU A 258 6.29 -5.39 -6.62
C GLU A 258 6.32 -5.38 -5.09
N ASN A 259 5.67 -4.41 -4.44
CA ASN A 259 5.68 -4.24 -3.00
C ASN A 259 4.28 -4.37 -2.42
N THR A 260 4.11 -5.27 -1.45
CA THR A 260 2.89 -5.36 -0.64
C THR A 260 3.26 -5.41 0.84
N LEU A 261 2.75 -4.47 1.62
CA LEU A 261 2.93 -4.39 3.06
C LEU A 261 1.62 -4.67 3.78
N VAL A 262 1.72 -5.33 4.92
CA VAL A 262 0.64 -5.51 5.88
C VAL A 262 1.11 -5.00 7.23
N LEU A 263 0.39 -4.03 7.79
CA LEU A 263 0.67 -3.47 9.10
C LEU A 263 -0.46 -3.83 10.05
N ALA A 264 -0.14 -4.21 11.28
CA ALA A 264 -1.13 -4.46 12.32
C ALA A 264 -0.82 -3.58 13.55
N ILE A 265 -1.82 -2.78 13.93
CA ILE A 265 -1.80 -1.86 15.06
C ILE A 265 -2.78 -2.40 16.10
N ASP A 266 -2.25 -2.89 17.22
CA ASP A 266 -3.01 -3.39 18.39
C ASP A 266 -4.11 -4.41 18.05
N VAL A 267 -3.87 -5.33 17.11
CA VAL A 267 -4.92 -6.24 16.60
C VAL A 267 -5.18 -7.47 17.48
N ASP A 268 -4.23 -7.86 18.33
CA ASP A 268 -4.30 -9.09 19.13
C ASP A 268 -4.61 -8.84 20.61
N GLY A 269 -5.12 -7.65 20.93
CA GLY A 269 -5.55 -7.26 22.28
C GLY A 269 -4.41 -6.98 23.26
N GLN A 270 -3.15 -7.15 22.83
CA GLN A 270 -1.99 -6.65 23.57
C GLN A 270 -1.80 -5.18 23.20
N GLU A 271 -2.02 -4.30 24.17
CA GLU A 271 -1.76 -2.88 24.00
C GLU A 271 -0.26 -2.68 23.68
N GLY A 272 -0.03 -1.95 22.62
CA GLY A 272 1.28 -1.59 22.12
C GLY A 272 1.98 -2.64 21.26
N HIS A 273 1.23 -3.59 20.69
CA HIS A 273 1.77 -4.46 19.65
C HIS A 273 1.75 -3.74 18.30
N ARG A 274 2.94 -3.63 17.69
CA ARG A 274 3.15 -3.01 16.38
C ARG A 274 3.84 -4.01 15.47
N TYR A 275 3.13 -4.45 14.44
CA TYR A 275 3.61 -5.43 13.48
C TYR A 275 3.62 -4.84 12.07
N GLY A 276 4.66 -5.16 11.30
CA GLY A 276 4.74 -4.88 9.88
C GLY A 276 5.39 -6.04 9.14
N LEU A 277 4.77 -6.47 8.05
CA LEU A 277 5.30 -7.47 7.12
C LEU A 277 5.26 -6.90 5.72
N MET A 278 6.36 -7.03 5.00
CA MET A 278 6.49 -6.58 3.62
C MET A 278 6.93 -7.75 2.76
N LEU A 279 6.28 -7.89 1.60
CA LEU A 279 6.69 -8.76 0.52
C LEU A 279 7.14 -7.89 -0.65
N GLU A 280 8.39 -8.07 -1.04
CA GLU A 280 8.95 -7.60 -2.31
C GLU A 280 9.03 -8.76 -3.29
N ARG A 281 8.43 -8.61 -4.47
CA ARG A 281 8.37 -9.62 -5.52
C ARG A 281 9.36 -9.34 -6.62
N ASN A 282 10.08 -10.38 -7.03
CA ASN A 282 11.09 -10.34 -8.08
C ASN A 282 12.06 -9.16 -7.89
N PRO A 283 12.78 -9.09 -6.77
CA PRO A 283 13.87 -8.13 -6.66
C PRO A 283 14.84 -8.35 -7.83
N MET A 284 15.54 -7.30 -8.26
CA MET A 284 16.53 -7.34 -9.37
C MET A 284 17.84 -8.07 -8.99
N ASP A 285 17.71 -9.13 -8.21
CA ASP A 285 18.72 -10.12 -7.91
C ASP A 285 18.35 -11.40 -8.67
N ASP A 286 19.27 -12.04 -9.37
CA ASP A 286 19.00 -13.20 -10.23
C ASP A 286 18.84 -14.53 -9.47
N ALA A 287 19.16 -14.57 -8.18
CA ALA A 287 18.98 -15.70 -7.27
C ALA A 287 17.68 -15.60 -6.45
N ILE A 288 17.25 -14.40 -6.08
CA ILE A 288 16.10 -14.18 -5.18
C ILE A 288 14.80 -13.99 -5.97
N ASP A 289 13.79 -14.83 -5.70
CA ASP A 289 12.44 -14.76 -6.25
C ASP A 289 11.58 -13.71 -5.52
N SER A 290 11.68 -13.68 -4.20
CA SER A 290 10.99 -12.71 -3.37
C SER A 290 11.74 -12.49 -2.06
N LEU A 291 11.58 -11.31 -1.48
CA LEU A 291 12.13 -10.94 -0.20
C LEU A 291 11.00 -10.60 0.75
N TRP A 292 10.96 -11.28 1.89
CA TRP A 292 10.07 -10.91 2.98
C TRP A 292 10.85 -10.14 4.04
N SER A 293 10.28 -9.03 4.50
CA SER A 293 10.83 -8.18 5.55
C SER A 293 9.80 -8.03 6.66
N GLU A 294 10.22 -8.29 7.90
CA GLU A 294 9.36 -8.21 9.08
C GLU A 294 9.93 -7.19 10.06
N ARG A 295 9.04 -6.41 10.65
CA ARG A 295 9.30 -5.48 11.75
C ARG A 295 8.30 -5.77 12.86
N ARG A 296 8.81 -6.01 14.08
CA ARG A 296 7.97 -6.28 15.26
C ARG A 296 8.39 -5.48 16.46
N GLN A 297 7.42 -4.99 17.22
CA GLN A 297 7.64 -4.37 18.52
C GLN A 297 6.44 -4.64 19.41
N VAL A 298 6.70 -4.96 20.67
CA VAL A 298 5.70 -5.01 21.75
C VAL A 298 6.00 -3.87 22.73
N ALA A 299 4.99 -3.43 23.48
CA ALA A 299 5.14 -2.36 24.46
C ALA A 299 6.33 -2.60 25.40
N GLY A 300 7.13 -1.57 25.64
CA GLY A 300 8.31 -1.61 26.51
C GLY A 300 9.53 -2.34 25.94
N GLY A 301 9.46 -2.91 24.73
CA GLY A 301 10.57 -3.57 24.05
C GLY A 301 11.12 -2.76 22.87
N PRO A 302 12.40 -2.98 22.47
CA PRO A 302 12.91 -2.44 21.23
C PRO A 302 12.28 -3.16 20.02
N PRO A 303 12.13 -2.46 18.88
CA PRO A 303 11.78 -3.12 17.63
C PRO A 303 12.83 -4.16 17.21
N ARG A 304 12.37 -5.21 16.51
CA ARG A 304 13.21 -6.26 15.91
C ARG A 304 12.88 -6.39 14.44
N TRP A 305 13.90 -6.65 13.63
CA TRP A 305 13.76 -6.82 12.19
C TRP A 305 14.27 -8.18 11.76
N GLN A 306 13.53 -8.81 10.85
CA GLN A 306 13.93 -10.09 10.26
C GLN A 306 13.66 -10.08 8.77
N GLN A 307 14.42 -10.87 8.03
CA GLN A 307 14.23 -11.04 6.58
C GLN A 307 14.25 -12.52 6.20
N LEU A 308 13.49 -12.85 5.14
CA LEU A 308 13.46 -14.17 4.53
C LEU A 308 13.57 -14.01 3.01
N PRO A 309 14.76 -14.23 2.42
CA PRO A 309 14.88 -14.37 0.98
C PRO A 309 14.33 -15.73 0.56
N VAL A 310 13.51 -15.74 -0.48
CA VAL A 310 13.02 -16.94 -1.15
C VAL A 310 13.78 -17.06 -2.46
N TYR A 311 14.53 -18.15 -2.64
CA TYR A 311 15.37 -18.34 -3.82
C TYR A 311 14.60 -18.96 -4.98
N ARG A 312 14.96 -18.57 -6.20
CA ARG A 312 14.41 -19.17 -7.43
C ARG A 312 14.78 -20.65 -7.51
N ARG A 313 13.83 -21.49 -7.95
CA ARG A 313 14.03 -22.94 -8.07
C ARG A 313 15.27 -23.25 -8.93
N GLY A 314 16.18 -24.04 -8.38
CA GLY A 314 17.39 -24.52 -9.08
C GLY A 314 18.68 -23.76 -8.74
N ARG A 315 18.64 -22.78 -7.83
CA ARG A 315 19.82 -22.06 -7.34
C ARG A 315 19.74 -21.95 -5.80
N ASN A 316 20.43 -22.87 -5.12
CA ASN A 316 20.68 -22.83 -3.67
C ASN A 316 22.17 -22.62 -3.43
#